data_AF-A0A9E1INL7-F1
#
_entry.id   AF-A0A9E1INL7-F1
#
_cell.length_a   1.000
_cell.length_b   1.000
_cell.length_c   1.000
_cell.angle_alpha   90.00
_cell.angle_beta   90.00
_cell.angle_gamma   90.00
#
_symmetry.space_group_name_H-M   'P 1'
#
loop_
_entity.id
_entity.type
_entity.pdbx_description
1 polymer ?
#
loop_
_entity_poly.entity_id
_entity_poly.type
_entity_poly.pdbx_seq_one_letter_code
_entity_poly.pdbx_strand_id
1 'polypeptide(L)'
;MGTLLLEAAAEAGLLIEAMCGGKGTCGSCLMETGVPGDGTSVANREPHLVYGCREQVQTDLVVTPLETGIGERRRIVTGTSYLLRQTAELATDELHPLCRKVQLEVPPPSIELSQSDGERLVRALKQSEDVEDVGVDLETLRQLPDALRVDGGLVEATFWDEPANHRLLRLGQGEGYRLGVACDLGTSTVVLKLFDLVSGKTLGVASDYNRQVRSGAD
;
A
#
# COMPACT_ATOMS: atom_id res chain seq x y z
N MET A 1 29.40 -19.00 5.16
CA MET A 1 28.71 -18.60 3.92
C MET A 1 28.91 -17.10 3.78
N GLY A 2 29.50 -16.64 2.68
CA GLY A 2 29.70 -15.21 2.44
C GLY A 2 28.45 -14.55 1.87
N THR A 3 28.26 -13.26 2.15
CA THR A 3 27.21 -12.40 1.57
C THR A 3 27.54 -12.13 0.10
N LEU A 4 26.55 -12.16 -0.79
CA LEU A 4 26.78 -11.79 -2.19
C LEU A 4 26.99 -10.28 -2.33
N LEU A 5 27.78 -9.85 -3.31
CA LEU A 5 27.95 -8.40 -3.59
C LEU A 5 26.62 -7.70 -3.86
N LEU A 6 25.69 -8.38 -4.53
CA LEU A 6 24.34 -7.86 -4.77
C LEU A 6 23.54 -7.64 -3.49
N GLU A 7 23.71 -8.51 -2.49
CA GLU A 7 23.05 -8.40 -1.19
C GLU A 7 23.68 -7.30 -0.34
N ALA A 8 25.01 -7.25 -0.30
CA ALA A 8 25.77 -6.19 0.38
C ALA A 8 25.47 -4.80 -0.21
N ALA A 9 25.33 -4.70 -1.53
CA ALA A 9 24.90 -3.47 -2.20
C ALA A 9 23.48 -3.07 -1.76
N ALA A 10 22.55 -4.01 -1.67
CA ALA A 10 21.20 -3.74 -1.20
C ALA A 10 21.17 -3.27 0.27
N GLU A 11 21.99 -3.86 1.14
CA GLU A 11 22.15 -3.41 2.54
C GLU A 11 22.75 -2.00 2.63
N ALA A 12 23.64 -1.63 1.71
CA ALA A 12 24.19 -0.28 1.57
C ALA A 12 23.22 0.72 0.90
N GLY A 13 21.99 0.30 0.57
CA GLY A 13 20.99 1.16 -0.08
C GLY A 13 21.23 1.38 -1.58
N LEU A 14 22.03 0.53 -2.22
CA LEU A 14 22.27 0.50 -3.67
C LEU A 14 21.56 -0.72 -4.27
N LEU A 15 20.37 -0.50 -4.82
CA LEU A 15 19.64 -1.53 -5.54
C LEU A 15 20.16 -1.63 -6.98
N ILE A 16 20.74 -2.78 -7.30
CA ILE A 16 21.29 -3.09 -8.63
C ILE A 16 20.41 -4.18 -9.23
N GLU A 17 19.92 -3.98 -10.45
CA GLU A 17 18.99 -4.92 -11.07
C GLU A 17 19.75 -6.16 -11.57
N ALA A 18 19.29 -7.35 -11.21
CA ALA A 18 19.79 -8.62 -11.75
C ALA A 18 18.71 -9.25 -12.64
N MET A 19 18.57 -8.76 -13.87
CA MET A 19 17.53 -9.18 -14.83
C MET A 19 17.47 -10.69 -15.08
N CYS A 20 18.58 -11.40 -14.88
CA CYS A 20 18.67 -12.85 -15.03
C CYS A 20 18.30 -13.66 -13.77
N GLY A 21 17.82 -13.02 -12.70
CA GLY A 21 17.50 -13.68 -11.43
C GLY A 21 18.72 -14.34 -10.77
N GLY A 22 19.91 -13.75 -10.94
CA GLY A 22 21.15 -14.25 -10.34
C GLY A 22 21.91 -15.32 -11.13
N LYS A 23 21.50 -15.63 -12.37
CA LYS A 23 22.19 -16.60 -13.24
C LYS A 23 23.56 -16.10 -13.76
N GLY A 24 23.80 -14.80 -13.73
CA GLY A 24 25.03 -14.15 -14.21
C GLY A 24 25.15 -14.07 -15.73
N THR A 25 24.04 -13.91 -16.44
CA THR A 25 24.00 -13.91 -17.92
C THR A 25 23.59 -12.57 -18.54
N CYS A 26 22.96 -11.66 -17.79
CA CYS A 26 22.38 -10.43 -18.32
C CYS A 26 23.32 -9.21 -18.31
N GLY A 27 24.43 -9.25 -17.57
CA GLY A 27 25.32 -8.09 -17.39
C GLY A 27 24.75 -6.93 -16.57
N SER A 28 23.48 -6.96 -16.14
CA SER A 28 22.85 -5.82 -15.43
C SER A 28 23.37 -5.61 -14.01
N CYS A 29 24.02 -6.61 -13.41
CA CYS A 29 24.64 -6.52 -12.08
C CYS A 29 26.18 -6.52 -12.16
N LEU A 30 26.75 -6.09 -13.29
CA LEU A 30 28.19 -6.02 -13.45
C LEU A 30 28.75 -4.89 -12.56
N MET A 31 29.79 -5.21 -11.79
CA MET A 31 30.43 -4.29 -10.86
C MET A 31 31.94 -4.33 -11.02
N GLU A 32 32.60 -3.19 -10.85
CA GLU A 32 34.05 -3.08 -10.77
C GLU A 32 34.49 -3.23 -9.31
N THR A 33 35.44 -4.14 -9.05
CA THR A 33 36.00 -4.36 -7.73
C THR A 33 37.41 -3.76 -7.60
N GLY A 34 37.70 -3.21 -6.44
CA GLY A 34 38.98 -2.65 -6.03
C GLY A 34 39.28 -2.94 -4.56
N VAL A 35 40.47 -2.56 -4.08
CA VAL A 35 40.91 -2.78 -2.69
C VAL A 35 40.86 -1.48 -1.88
N PRO A 36 40.66 -1.52 -0.54
CA PRO A 36 40.67 -0.33 0.32
C PRO A 36 42.08 0.29 0.48
N GLY A 37 42.20 1.62 0.33
CA GLY A 37 43.42 2.46 0.50
C GLY A 37 44.03 2.96 -0.84
N ASP A 38 44.42 4.21 -1.12
CA ASP A 38 44.68 5.41 -0.30
C ASP A 38 44.14 6.67 -1.03
N GLY A 39 42.82 6.84 -1.16
CA GLY A 39 42.23 8.06 -1.74
C GLY A 39 42.61 8.43 -3.19
N THR A 40 43.46 7.65 -3.87
CA THR A 40 44.00 7.97 -5.21
C THR A 40 44.40 6.73 -6.03
N SER A 41 43.71 5.59 -5.91
CA SER A 41 44.02 4.45 -6.78
C SER A 41 42.84 3.51 -7.06
N VAL A 42 41.85 4.02 -7.79
CA VAL A 42 41.20 3.20 -8.84
C VAL A 42 42.06 3.23 -10.13
N ALA A 43 43.11 4.06 -10.17
CA ALA A 43 43.85 4.36 -11.39
C ALA A 43 45.03 3.42 -11.75
N ASN A 44 45.44 2.48 -10.87
CA ASN A 44 46.70 1.73 -11.07
C ASN A 44 46.59 0.20 -10.94
N ARG A 45 45.39 -0.38 -10.97
CA ARG A 45 45.18 -1.82 -11.13
C ARG A 45 44.08 -2.05 -12.16
N GLU A 46 44.21 -3.10 -12.96
CA GLU A 46 43.19 -3.49 -13.92
C GLU A 46 41.87 -3.72 -13.16
N PRO A 47 40.78 -2.99 -13.49
CA PRO A 47 39.50 -3.18 -12.83
C PRO A 47 39.00 -4.60 -13.09
N HIS A 48 38.76 -5.36 -12.02
CA HIS A 48 38.16 -6.69 -12.14
C HIS A 48 36.64 -6.55 -12.18
N LEU A 49 36.07 -6.78 -13.36
CA LEU A 49 34.64 -6.83 -13.58
C LEU A 49 34.06 -8.16 -13.11
N VAL A 50 33.09 -8.09 -12.21
CA VAL A 50 32.43 -9.26 -11.62
C VAL A 50 30.92 -9.13 -11.71
N TYR A 51 30.23 -10.27 -11.70
CA TYR A 51 28.77 -10.30 -11.55
C TYR A 51 28.42 -10.27 -10.07
N GLY A 52 27.77 -9.21 -9.60
CA GLY A 52 27.48 -9.10 -8.17
C GLY A 52 26.54 -10.18 -7.62
N CYS A 53 25.76 -10.83 -8.48
CA CYS A 53 24.94 -11.99 -8.10
C CYS A 53 25.72 -13.30 -7.94
N ARG A 54 26.99 -13.35 -8.35
CA ARG A 54 27.85 -14.54 -8.28
C ARG A 54 29.08 -14.35 -7.39
N GLU A 55 29.45 -13.11 -7.13
CA GLU A 55 30.62 -12.77 -6.33
C GLU A 55 30.27 -12.67 -4.85
N GLN A 56 31.08 -13.30 -3.98
CA GLN A 56 30.91 -13.28 -2.53
C GLN A 56 31.90 -12.31 -1.88
N VAL A 57 31.43 -11.57 -0.88
CA VAL A 57 32.30 -10.73 -0.04
C VAL A 57 33.14 -11.64 0.85
N GLN A 58 34.44 -11.72 0.57
CA GLN A 58 35.41 -12.52 1.35
C GLN A 58 36.37 -11.64 2.16
N THR A 59 36.62 -10.42 1.71
CA THR A 59 37.57 -9.46 2.29
C THR A 59 37.02 -8.06 2.14
N ASP A 60 37.64 -7.07 2.80
CA ASP A 60 37.29 -5.67 2.58
C ASP A 60 37.62 -5.29 1.13
N LEU A 61 36.61 -4.77 0.42
CA LEU A 61 36.74 -4.34 -0.97
C LEU A 61 35.94 -3.06 -1.24
N VAL A 62 36.37 -2.31 -2.24
CA VAL A 62 35.63 -1.17 -2.79
C VAL A 62 34.96 -1.61 -4.08
N VAL A 63 33.67 -1.31 -4.24
CA VAL A 63 32.90 -1.74 -5.41
C VAL A 63 32.25 -0.54 -6.07
N THR A 64 32.43 -0.41 -7.38
CA THR A 64 31.78 0.60 -8.21
C THR A 64 30.82 -0.10 -9.17
N PRO A 65 29.50 0.08 -9.02
CA PRO A 65 28.54 -0.43 -10.00
C PRO A 65 28.73 0.28 -11.34
N LEU A 66 28.69 -0.46 -12.44
CA LEU A 66 28.64 0.17 -13.76
C LEU A 66 27.30 0.89 -13.95
N GLU A 67 27.32 2.06 -14.60
CA GLU A 67 26.14 2.94 -14.77
C GLU A 67 24.94 2.22 -15.42
N THR A 68 25.17 1.14 -16.17
CA THR A 68 24.14 0.31 -16.80
C THR A 68 23.29 -0.50 -15.82
N GLY A 69 23.74 -0.67 -14.56
CA GLY A 69 23.07 -1.45 -13.51
C GLY A 69 22.56 -0.64 -12.34
N ILE A 70 22.92 0.65 -12.25
CA ILE A 70 22.36 1.58 -11.29
C ILE A 70 20.98 1.95 -11.82
N GLY A 71 19.96 1.16 -11.47
CA GLY A 71 18.59 1.63 -11.57
C GLY A 71 18.58 3.02 -10.95
N GLU A 72 18.23 4.05 -11.76
CA GLU A 72 18.27 5.45 -11.34
C GLU A 72 17.83 5.53 -9.88
N ARG A 73 18.59 6.23 -9.02
CA ARG A 73 18.13 6.59 -7.68
C ARG A 73 16.83 7.39 -7.80
N ARG A 74 15.71 6.75 -8.06
CA ARG A 74 14.36 7.25 -7.80
C ARG A 74 14.08 6.93 -6.35
N ARG A 75 14.91 7.58 -5.53
CA ARG A 75 14.66 7.92 -4.14
C ARG A 75 13.18 8.26 -4.06
N ILE A 76 12.45 7.51 -3.23
CA ILE A 76 11.21 7.90 -2.55
C ILE A 76 10.68 9.23 -3.09
N VAL A 77 9.80 9.15 -4.07
CA VAL A 77 9.05 10.33 -4.50
C VAL A 77 7.92 10.52 -3.49
N THR A 78 8.27 10.91 -2.26
CA THR A 78 7.37 11.68 -1.38
C THR A 78 7.35 13.09 -1.94
N GLY A 79 6.69 13.22 -3.08
CA GLY A 79 6.76 14.42 -3.89
C GLY A 79 5.74 14.28 -4.99
N THR A 80 4.61 14.92 -4.79
CA THR A 80 3.54 15.08 -5.77
C THR A 80 4.04 15.30 -7.21
N SER A 81 5.21 15.89 -7.47
CA SER A 81 5.59 16.42 -8.79
C SER A 81 5.81 15.43 -9.97
N TYR A 82 6.33 14.21 -9.80
CA TYR A 82 6.72 13.39 -10.99
C TYR A 82 5.68 12.35 -11.44
N LEU A 83 4.88 11.81 -10.51
CA LEU A 83 3.78 10.88 -10.82
C LEU A 83 2.44 11.61 -11.09
N LEU A 84 2.32 12.90 -10.76
CA LEU A 84 1.12 13.71 -11.04
C LEU A 84 0.98 14.14 -12.51
N ARG A 85 1.88 13.75 -13.43
CA ARG A 85 1.74 14.16 -14.84
C ARG A 85 0.43 13.67 -15.49
N GLN A 86 -0.30 12.77 -14.84
CA GLN A 86 -1.62 12.36 -15.29
C GLN A 86 -2.50 11.85 -14.14
N THR A 87 -2.65 12.61 -13.06
CA THR A 87 -3.84 12.41 -12.22
C THR A 87 -4.96 13.21 -12.84
N ALA A 88 -5.80 12.53 -13.62
CA ALA A 88 -7.17 12.99 -13.74
C ALA A 88 -7.70 13.08 -12.30
N GLU A 89 -7.99 14.28 -11.83
CA GLU A 89 -8.88 14.43 -10.69
C GLU A 89 -10.13 13.62 -11.04
N LEU A 90 -10.58 12.77 -10.12
CA LEU A 90 -11.90 12.13 -10.23
C LEU A 90 -12.93 13.24 -10.04
N ALA A 91 -13.03 14.12 -11.03
CA ALA A 91 -14.03 15.17 -11.12
C ALA A 91 -15.28 14.52 -11.70
N THR A 92 -15.92 13.69 -10.89
CA THR A 92 -17.32 13.31 -11.09
C THR A 92 -18.15 14.16 -10.14
N ASP A 93 -19.27 14.70 -10.62
CA ASP A 93 -20.15 15.54 -9.81
C ASP A 93 -20.75 14.77 -8.61
N GLU A 94 -20.69 13.44 -8.63
CA GLU A 94 -21.11 12.55 -7.55
C GLU A 94 -20.10 11.41 -7.38
N LEU A 95 -19.58 11.23 -6.16
CA LEU A 95 -18.65 10.15 -5.81
C LEU A 95 -19.40 9.05 -5.08
N HIS A 96 -19.24 7.81 -5.55
CA HIS A 96 -19.80 6.62 -4.90
C HIS A 96 -18.67 5.71 -4.40
N PRO A 97 -18.02 6.07 -3.26
CA PRO A 97 -16.95 5.25 -2.71
C PRO A 97 -17.51 3.91 -2.20
N LEU A 98 -16.78 2.82 -2.44
CA LEU A 98 -17.14 1.47 -1.95
C LEU A 98 -17.24 1.40 -0.43
N CYS A 99 -16.61 2.31 0.31
CA CYS A 99 -16.72 2.38 1.75
C CYS A 99 -17.21 3.77 2.13
N ARG A 100 -18.34 3.84 2.83
CA ARG A 100 -18.93 5.10 3.26
C ARG A 100 -19.36 5.04 4.72
N LYS A 101 -19.38 6.22 5.32
CA LYS A 101 -19.87 6.42 6.68
C LYS A 101 -21.19 7.15 6.63
N VAL A 102 -22.17 6.64 7.36
CA VAL A 102 -23.50 7.23 7.46
C VAL A 102 -23.87 7.36 8.92
N GLN A 103 -24.49 8.48 9.26
CA GLN A 103 -25.09 8.65 10.58
C GLN A 103 -26.48 8.05 10.55
N LEU A 104 -26.74 7.15 11.50
CA LEU A 104 -28.01 6.46 11.64
C LEU A 104 -28.61 6.80 12.99
N GLU A 105 -29.88 7.19 12.98
CA GLU A 105 -30.70 7.25 14.17
C GLU A 105 -31.49 5.95 14.28
N VAL A 106 -31.16 5.12 15.26
CA VAL A 106 -31.83 3.83 15.46
C VAL A 106 -32.92 4.00 16.54
N PRO A 107 -34.21 3.94 16.18
CA PRO A 107 -35.31 4.22 17.10
C PRO A 107 -35.29 3.28 18.30
N PRO A 108 -35.60 3.72 19.54
CA PRO A 108 -35.54 2.89 20.74
C PRO A 108 -36.45 1.64 20.63
N PRO A 109 -36.20 0.59 21.42
CA PRO A 109 -37.05 -0.59 21.42
C PRO A 109 -38.49 -0.22 21.80
N SER A 110 -39.45 -0.80 21.08
CA SER A 110 -40.90 -0.55 21.26
C SER A 110 -41.62 -1.85 21.57
N ILE A 111 -42.67 -1.78 22.40
CA ILE A 111 -43.53 -2.93 22.71
C ILE A 111 -44.38 -3.32 21.48
N GLU A 112 -44.70 -2.37 20.61
CA GLU A 112 -45.49 -2.61 19.39
C GLU A 112 -44.69 -3.35 18.32
N LEU A 113 -43.36 -3.25 18.39
CA LEU A 113 -42.42 -3.80 17.41
C LEU A 113 -41.32 -4.57 18.15
N SER A 114 -41.56 -5.85 18.39
CA SER A 114 -40.59 -6.78 19.00
C SER A 114 -39.45 -7.10 18.03
N GLN A 115 -38.50 -6.17 17.91
CA GLN A 115 -37.30 -6.29 17.06
C GLN A 115 -36.04 -6.37 17.94
N SER A 116 -35.10 -7.23 17.55
CA SER A 116 -33.74 -7.24 18.09
C SER A 116 -32.96 -5.98 17.68
N ASP A 117 -31.87 -5.68 18.39
CA ASP A 117 -31.02 -4.53 18.06
C ASP A 117 -30.47 -4.61 16.63
N GLY A 118 -30.10 -5.81 16.17
CA GLY A 118 -29.65 -6.04 14.79
C GLY A 118 -30.73 -5.74 13.76
N GLU A 119 -31.97 -6.19 13.98
CA GLU A 119 -33.10 -5.89 13.09
C GLU A 119 -33.44 -4.40 13.09
N ARG A 120 -33.37 -3.73 14.25
CA ARG A 120 -33.56 -2.27 14.36
C ARG A 120 -32.51 -1.50 13.56
N LEU A 121 -31.24 -1.90 13.67
CA LEU A 121 -30.14 -1.30 12.93
C LEU A 121 -30.29 -1.48 11.42
N VAL A 122 -30.54 -2.73 10.98
CA VAL A 122 -30.72 -3.03 9.55
C VAL A 122 -31.92 -2.25 9.00
N ARG A 123 -33.02 -2.17 9.74
CA ARG A 123 -34.18 -1.36 9.36
C ARG A 123 -33.82 0.12 9.21
N ALA A 124 -33.11 0.70 10.18
CA ALA A 124 -32.70 2.10 10.14
C ALA A 124 -31.81 2.36 8.91
N LEU A 125 -30.87 1.45 8.62
CA LEU A 125 -29.98 1.55 7.47
C LEU A 125 -30.74 1.46 6.12
N LYS A 126 -31.70 0.53 5.97
CA LYS A 126 -32.56 0.45 4.77
C LYS A 126 -33.50 1.64 4.59
N GLN A 127 -33.76 2.40 5.64
CA GLN A 127 -34.59 3.61 5.60
C GLN A 127 -33.77 4.85 5.24
N SER A 128 -32.53 4.92 5.71
CA SER A 128 -31.61 6.01 5.39
C SER A 128 -30.94 5.84 4.03
N GLU A 129 -30.69 4.59 3.63
CA GLU A 129 -29.95 4.23 2.42
C GLU A 129 -30.79 3.34 1.50
N ASP A 130 -30.63 3.50 0.19
CA ASP A 130 -31.28 2.68 -0.83
C ASP A 130 -30.60 1.30 -0.95
N VAL A 131 -30.69 0.50 0.12
CA VAL A 131 -30.09 -0.84 0.22
C VAL A 131 -31.13 -1.87 0.63
N GLU A 132 -31.17 -3.02 -0.06
CA GLU A 132 -32.17 -4.06 0.21
C GLU A 132 -31.71 -5.12 1.20
N ASP A 133 -30.43 -5.48 1.22
CA ASP A 133 -29.88 -6.47 2.14
C ASP A 133 -28.50 -6.04 2.64
N VAL A 134 -28.25 -6.20 3.93
CA VAL A 134 -27.02 -5.75 4.58
C VAL A 134 -26.52 -6.85 5.50
N GLY A 135 -25.35 -7.39 5.17
CA GLY A 135 -24.62 -8.29 6.05
C GLY A 135 -24.05 -7.54 7.23
N VAL A 136 -24.27 -8.03 8.44
CA VAL A 136 -23.63 -7.51 9.66
C VAL A 136 -22.76 -8.60 10.25
N ASP A 137 -21.48 -8.32 10.45
CA ASP A 137 -20.59 -9.30 11.07
C ASP A 137 -20.84 -9.44 12.58
N LEU A 138 -20.38 -10.57 13.14
CA LEU A 138 -20.60 -10.91 14.55
C LEU A 138 -19.91 -9.93 15.50
N GLU A 139 -18.78 -9.35 15.11
CA GLU A 139 -18.06 -8.39 15.94
C GLU A 139 -18.88 -7.11 16.12
N THR A 140 -19.44 -6.60 15.03
CA THR A 140 -20.32 -5.44 15.03
C THR A 140 -21.61 -5.72 15.81
N LEU A 141 -22.23 -6.90 15.62
CA LEU A 141 -23.42 -7.30 16.39
C LEU A 141 -23.15 -7.37 17.91
N ARG A 142 -21.95 -7.75 18.33
CA ARG A 142 -21.58 -7.80 19.75
C ARG A 142 -21.45 -6.41 20.38
N GLN A 143 -21.01 -5.43 19.62
CA GLN A 143 -20.83 -4.04 20.09
C GLN A 143 -22.13 -3.22 20.01
N LEU A 144 -23.07 -3.67 19.19
CA LEU A 144 -24.30 -2.94 18.87
C LEU A 144 -25.15 -2.57 20.10
N PRO A 145 -25.44 -3.45 21.08
CA PRO A 145 -26.31 -3.09 22.20
C PRO A 145 -25.78 -1.92 23.02
N ASP A 146 -24.46 -1.87 23.23
CA ASP A 146 -23.83 -0.77 23.97
C ASP A 146 -23.76 0.49 23.11
N ALA A 147 -23.44 0.37 21.82
CA ALA A 147 -23.45 1.49 20.88
C ALA A 147 -24.83 2.18 20.80
N LEU A 148 -25.92 1.41 20.80
CA LEU A 148 -27.29 1.96 20.75
C LEU A 148 -27.74 2.62 22.06
N ARG A 149 -27.12 2.28 23.20
CA ARG A 149 -27.41 2.93 24.49
C ARG A 149 -26.70 4.27 24.63
N VAL A 150 -25.62 4.47 23.89
CA VAL A 150 -24.89 5.73 23.82
C VAL A 150 -25.65 6.70 22.90
N ASP A 151 -25.68 7.98 23.28
CA ASP A 151 -26.27 9.08 22.51
C ASP A 151 -27.67 8.82 21.94
N GLY A 152 -28.50 8.07 22.69
CA GLY A 152 -29.92 7.86 22.35
C GLY A 152 -30.15 7.05 21.07
N GLY A 153 -29.20 6.23 20.65
CA GLY A 153 -29.31 5.41 19.43
C GLY A 153 -28.76 6.09 18.18
N LEU A 154 -28.11 7.25 18.32
CA LEU A 154 -27.33 7.87 17.25
C LEU A 154 -25.98 7.17 17.10
N VAL A 155 -25.74 6.57 15.93
CA VAL A 155 -24.51 5.82 15.64
C VAL A 155 -23.92 6.21 14.29
N GLU A 156 -22.60 6.22 14.18
CA GLU A 156 -21.92 6.29 12.88
C GLU A 156 -21.65 4.86 12.39
N ALA A 157 -22.27 4.50 11.28
CA ALA A 157 -22.09 3.23 10.60
C ALA A 157 -21.08 3.37 9.47
N THR A 158 -19.99 2.61 9.51
CA THR A 158 -19.10 2.43 8.36
C THR A 158 -19.54 1.19 7.61
N PHE A 159 -19.89 1.32 6.33
CA PHE A 159 -20.32 0.19 5.53
C PHE A 159 -19.69 0.15 4.16
N TRP A 160 -19.61 -1.07 3.65
CA TRP A 160 -19.21 -1.42 2.31
C TRP A 160 -20.43 -1.41 1.41
N ASP A 161 -20.40 -0.56 0.39
CA ASP A 161 -21.48 -0.34 -0.56
C ASP A 161 -21.15 -0.98 -1.91
N GLU A 162 -21.44 -2.27 -2.02
CA GLU A 162 -21.33 -3.03 -3.25
C GLU A 162 -22.71 -3.59 -3.59
N PRO A 163 -23.24 -3.37 -4.82
CA PRO A 163 -24.63 -3.71 -5.16
C PRO A 163 -25.05 -5.16 -4.88
N ALA A 164 -24.10 -6.10 -4.85
CA ALA A 164 -24.37 -7.51 -4.58
C ALA A 164 -24.11 -7.93 -3.13
N ASN A 165 -23.55 -7.04 -2.29
CA ASN A 165 -23.00 -7.41 -0.99
C ASN A 165 -22.77 -6.19 -0.08
N HIS A 166 -23.85 -5.47 0.28
CA HIS A 166 -23.71 -4.42 1.28
C HIS A 166 -23.34 -5.02 2.64
N ARG A 167 -22.32 -4.46 3.30
CA ARG A 167 -21.83 -4.98 4.58
C ARG A 167 -21.57 -3.87 5.56
N LEU A 168 -22.15 -3.97 6.75
CA LEU A 168 -21.77 -3.12 7.87
C LEU A 168 -20.43 -3.62 8.42
N LEU A 169 -19.41 -2.76 8.37
CA LEU A 169 -18.05 -3.09 8.79
C LEU A 169 -17.77 -2.68 10.23
N ARG A 170 -18.37 -1.57 10.67
CA ARG A 170 -18.08 -0.99 11.99
C ARG A 170 -19.15 -0.03 12.45
N LEU A 171 -19.36 0.00 13.77
CA LEU A 171 -20.04 1.09 14.47
C LEU A 171 -19.01 1.95 15.22
N GLY A 172 -19.15 3.27 15.12
CA GLY A 172 -18.25 4.22 15.75
C GLY A 172 -18.98 5.47 16.22
N GLN A 173 -18.21 6.33 16.89
CA GLN A 173 -18.62 7.67 17.31
C GLN A 173 -17.56 8.67 16.81
N GLY A 174 -18.00 9.72 16.11
CA GLY A 174 -17.15 10.85 15.69
C GLY A 174 -16.63 10.84 14.25
N GLU A 175 -16.04 11.95 13.83
CA GLU A 175 -15.59 12.22 12.45
C GLU A 175 -14.25 11.56 12.10
N GLY A 176 -14.14 10.24 12.24
CA GLY A 176 -12.93 9.53 11.82
C GLY A 176 -12.70 9.65 10.31
N TYR A 177 -11.43 9.82 9.89
CA TYR A 177 -11.05 10.02 8.49
C TYR A 177 -11.58 8.92 7.55
N ARG A 178 -12.09 9.34 6.38
CA ARG A 178 -12.63 8.49 5.31
C ARG A 178 -11.58 8.38 4.21
N LEU A 179 -10.57 7.54 4.41
CA LEU A 179 -9.44 7.42 3.49
C LEU A 179 -9.52 6.14 2.66
N GLY A 180 -9.13 6.24 1.40
CA GLY A 180 -9.00 5.13 0.48
C GLY A 180 -7.57 5.00 -0.03
N VAL A 181 -7.17 3.77 -0.37
CA VAL A 181 -5.87 3.52 -1.00
C VAL A 181 -6.10 2.75 -2.29
N ALA A 182 -5.55 3.26 -3.41
CA ALA A 182 -5.39 2.47 -4.63
C ALA A 182 -3.96 1.94 -4.70
N CYS A 183 -3.84 0.65 -4.98
CA CYS A 183 -2.56 -0.05 -5.08
C CYS A 183 -2.40 -0.59 -6.50
N ASP A 184 -1.29 -0.23 -7.16
CA ASP A 184 -0.85 -0.82 -8.41
C ASP A 184 0.38 -1.70 -8.14
N LEU A 185 0.21 -3.00 -8.36
CA LEU A 185 1.20 -4.04 -8.08
C LEU A 185 1.84 -4.50 -9.39
N GLY A 186 2.84 -3.77 -9.85
CA GLY A 186 3.69 -4.17 -10.97
C GLY A 186 4.74 -5.19 -10.56
N THR A 187 5.31 -5.90 -11.53
CA THR A 187 6.38 -6.89 -11.30
C THR A 187 7.64 -6.25 -10.71
N SER A 188 7.98 -5.02 -11.13
CA SER A 188 9.15 -4.28 -10.64
C SER A 188 8.81 -3.19 -9.63
N THR A 189 7.59 -2.66 -9.64
CA THR A 189 7.22 -1.47 -8.88
C THR A 189 5.86 -1.65 -8.22
N VAL A 190 5.75 -1.23 -6.97
CA VAL A 190 4.49 -1.06 -6.26
C VAL A 190 4.20 0.43 -6.12
N VAL A 191 3.00 0.86 -6.48
CA VAL A 191 2.55 2.25 -6.33
C VAL A 191 1.30 2.29 -5.46
N LEU A 192 1.32 3.17 -4.45
CA LEU A 192 0.19 3.47 -3.58
C LEU A 192 -0.26 4.91 -3.81
N LYS A 193 -1.56 5.11 -3.98
CA LYS A 193 -2.18 6.42 -3.95
C LYS A 193 -3.17 6.48 -2.79
N LEU A 194 -3.05 7.49 -1.94
CA LEU A 194 -3.95 7.76 -0.84
C LEU A 194 -4.97 8.83 -1.27
N PHE A 195 -6.24 8.60 -0.98
CA PHE A 195 -7.34 9.47 -1.36
C PHE A 195 -8.21 9.81 -0.15
N ASP A 196 -8.77 11.02 -0.15
CA ASP A 196 -9.95 11.36 0.63
C ASP A 196 -11.19 10.82 -0.11
N LEU A 197 -11.95 9.93 0.53
CA LEU A 197 -13.14 9.30 -0.07
C LEU A 197 -14.36 10.23 -0.12
N VAL A 198 -14.36 11.33 0.63
CA VAL A 198 -15.42 12.35 0.58
C VAL A 198 -15.17 13.29 -0.59
N SER A 199 -13.96 13.81 -0.70
CA SER A 199 -13.65 14.82 -1.70
C SER A 199 -13.06 14.26 -2.99
N GLY A 200 -12.73 12.96 -3.04
CA GLY A 200 -12.03 12.31 -4.16
C GLY A 200 -10.60 12.78 -4.38
N LYS A 201 -10.05 13.62 -3.48
CA LYS A 201 -8.74 14.26 -3.68
C LYS A 201 -7.63 13.27 -3.35
N THR A 202 -6.61 13.25 -4.19
CA THR A 202 -5.37 12.52 -3.88
C THR A 202 -4.62 13.28 -2.78
N LEU A 203 -4.44 12.63 -1.64
CA LEU A 203 -3.70 13.17 -0.49
C LEU A 203 -2.20 12.89 -0.59
N GLY A 204 -1.82 11.82 -1.26
CA GLY A 204 -0.42 11.45 -1.42
C GLY A 204 -0.23 10.29 -2.38
N VAL A 205 0.99 10.18 -2.90
CA VAL A 205 1.43 9.06 -3.72
C VAL A 205 2.77 8.58 -3.15
N ALA A 206 2.91 7.27 -3.02
CA ALA A 206 4.17 6.62 -2.66
C ALA A 206 4.42 5.49 -3.67
N SER A 207 5.69 5.26 -3.99
CA SER A 207 6.09 4.13 -4.82
C SER A 207 7.37 3.54 -4.29
N ASP A 208 7.48 2.22 -4.38
CA ASP A 208 8.70 1.49 -4.04
C ASP A 208 8.88 0.33 -5.02
N TYR A 209 10.06 -0.27 -5.02
CA TYR A 209 10.30 -1.48 -5.79
C TYR A 209 9.50 -2.66 -5.23
N ASN A 210 8.98 -3.48 -6.14
CA ASN A 210 8.38 -4.74 -5.74
C ASN A 210 9.48 -5.69 -5.24
N ARG A 211 9.40 -6.09 -3.97
CA ARG A 211 10.40 -6.99 -3.37
C ARG A 211 10.37 -8.41 -3.98
N GLN A 212 9.33 -8.75 -4.74
CA GLN A 212 9.25 -10.00 -5.50
C GLN A 212 10.31 -10.11 -6.60
N VAL A 213 10.94 -9.01 -7.01
CA VAL A 213 12.09 -9.02 -7.96
C VAL A 213 13.23 -9.93 -7.47
N ARG A 214 13.38 -10.09 -6.14
CA ARG A 214 14.40 -11.00 -5.56
C ARG A 214 14.17 -12.48 -5.90
N SER A 215 12.95 -12.87 -6.22
CA SER A 215 12.60 -14.24 -6.59
C SER A 215 12.76 -14.53 -8.08
N GLY A 216 13.23 -13.55 -8.86
CA GLY A 216 13.34 -13.61 -10.32
C GLY A 216 12.20 -12.89 -11.02
N ALA A 217 12.51 -12.15 -12.09
CA ALA A 217 11.54 -11.82 -13.13
C ALA A 217 11.41 -13.08 -14.00
N ASP A 218 10.21 -13.67 -14.05
CA ASP A 218 9.79 -14.87 -14.81
C ASP A 218 10.85 -15.67 -15.59
#